data_AF-A0A958J6T2-F1
#
_entry.id   AF-A0A958J6T2-F1
#
_cell.length_a   1.000
_cell.length_b   1.000
_cell.length_c   1.000
_cell.angle_alpha   90.00
_cell.angle_beta   90.00
_cell.angle_gamma   90.00
#
_symmetry.space_group_name_H-M   'P 1'
#
loop_
_entity.id
_entity.type
_entity.pdbx_description
1 polymer ?
#
loop_
_entity_poly.entity_id
_entity_poly.type
_entity_poly.pdbx_seq_one_letter_code
_entity_poly.pdbx_strand_id
1 'polypeptide(L)'
;MRDAAGELGGYILVFYDITHKVKVDSHRSMLLKSLTEGIRSALASIRAAIETLTAFPAMDDAKRVQFYRVIGEEAAQLSGFIHQTASEFSEHFKSQWPLENIPGGELIGAIRKSAAEKLNLEVDWLPGAEELWVRAESYSLVQAYLYMMRQLQARLNVGHFRMQLAEDRLFNYLDLSWEGAPISLELLETWKRGALMEGEDGIALTLQELLDRHDAEIWSHNDSPSNTCALRLAMPRSVAPQLLQGKVVLEGERPEFYDFSLFHQPGQTPELDQRLLSNLTYSVFDTETTGLNPSEGDEIISIGAVRIVNGRLLRKEIFDQLINPRRTMSREAVEVHGIEPAMLRDQPAIETVLPGFRRFVEDTVLVAHNAAFDMRFLKMKEELTGIRFLNPVLDT
;
A
#
# COMPACT_ATOMS: atom_id res chain seq x y z
N MET A 1 -14.43 -12.06 -20.76
CA MET A 1 -15.55 -11.17 -21.18
C MET A 1 -16.18 -11.78 -22.43
N ARG A 2 -17.49 -11.65 -22.67
CA ARG A 2 -18.12 -12.19 -23.89
C ARG A 2 -18.21 -11.10 -24.95
N ASP A 3 -17.98 -11.46 -26.20
CA ASP A 3 -18.14 -10.54 -27.33
C ASP A 3 -19.64 -10.34 -27.67
N ALA A 4 -19.92 -9.47 -28.65
CA ALA A 4 -21.28 -9.19 -29.09
C ALA A 4 -22.00 -10.40 -29.72
N ALA A 5 -21.29 -11.49 -30.02
CA ALA A 5 -21.84 -12.76 -30.52
C ALA A 5 -22.04 -13.81 -29.40
N GLY A 6 -21.63 -13.50 -28.17
CA GLY A 6 -21.80 -14.38 -27.00
C GLY A 6 -20.73 -15.46 -26.86
N GLU A 7 -19.69 -15.45 -27.68
CA GLU A 7 -18.53 -16.34 -27.54
C GLU A 7 -17.58 -15.81 -26.46
N LEU A 8 -16.97 -16.74 -25.71
CA LEU A 8 -16.03 -16.44 -24.62
C LEU A 8 -14.71 -15.93 -25.23
N GLY A 9 -14.61 -14.62 -25.47
CA GLY A 9 -13.45 -13.94 -26.05
C GLY A 9 -12.22 -13.82 -25.13
N GLY A 10 -12.14 -14.61 -24.04
CA GLY A 10 -10.97 -14.65 -23.15
C GLY A 10 -11.28 -14.54 -21.66
N TYR A 11 -10.26 -14.88 -20.87
CA TYR A 11 -10.26 -14.81 -19.41
C TYR A 11 -9.38 -13.65 -18.95
N ILE A 12 -9.86 -12.89 -17.97
CA ILE A 12 -9.06 -11.91 -17.24
C ILE A 12 -8.71 -12.59 -15.93
N LEU A 13 -7.44 -12.93 -15.72
CA LEU A 13 -6.92 -13.29 -14.41
C LEU A 13 -6.31 -12.04 -13.79
N VAL A 14 -6.93 -11.58 -12.70
CA VAL A 14 -6.36 -10.55 -11.84
C VAL A 14 -5.61 -11.26 -10.73
N PHE A 15 -4.28 -11.13 -10.73
CA PHE A 15 -3.46 -11.60 -9.62
C PHE A 15 -3.36 -10.48 -8.59
N TYR A 16 -3.80 -10.77 -7.37
CA TYR A 16 -3.56 -9.90 -6.23
C TYR A 16 -2.37 -10.47 -5.47
N ASP A 17 -1.34 -9.67 -5.20
CA ASP A 17 -0.30 -10.06 -4.25
C ASP A 17 -0.91 -10.13 -2.84
N ILE A 18 -1.31 -11.33 -2.46
CA ILE A 18 -1.83 -11.63 -1.12
C ILE A 18 -0.74 -12.11 -0.18
N THR A 19 0.54 -12.08 -0.56
CA THR A 19 1.64 -12.57 0.31
C THR A 19 1.64 -11.85 1.65
N HIS A 20 1.38 -10.54 1.62
CA HIS A 20 1.21 -9.73 2.82
C HIS A 20 -0.04 -10.16 3.60
N LYS A 21 -1.19 -10.30 2.93
CA LYS A 21 -2.46 -10.73 3.54
C LYS A 21 -2.40 -12.13 4.17
N VAL A 22 -1.70 -13.08 3.55
CA VAL A 22 -1.51 -14.45 4.07
C VAL A 22 -0.57 -14.47 5.27
N LYS A 23 0.51 -13.65 5.25
CA LYS A 23 1.37 -13.47 6.43
C LYS A 23 0.62 -12.83 7.60
N VAL A 24 -0.23 -11.84 7.30
CA VAL A 24 -1.13 -11.17 8.24
C VAL A 24 -2.10 -12.17 8.88
N ASP A 25 -2.81 -12.97 8.08
CA ASP A 25 -3.76 -13.97 8.58
C ASP A 25 -3.08 -15.05 9.42
N SER A 26 -1.87 -15.49 9.03
CA SER A 26 -1.08 -16.44 9.80
C SER A 26 -0.62 -15.85 11.14
N HIS A 27 -0.18 -14.59 11.17
CA HIS A 27 0.28 -13.92 12.39
C HIS A 27 -0.90 -13.64 13.34
N ARG A 28 -2.02 -13.14 12.81
CA ARG A 28 -3.30 -12.99 13.55
C ARG A 28 -3.75 -14.32 14.16
N SER A 29 -3.69 -15.41 13.40
CA SER A 29 -4.06 -16.74 13.90
C SER A 29 -3.16 -17.21 15.04
N MET A 30 -1.86 -16.88 15.00
CA MET A 30 -0.94 -17.16 16.11
C MET A 30 -1.26 -16.32 17.35
N LEU A 31 -1.54 -15.03 17.19
CA LEU A 31 -1.88 -14.13 18.30
C LEU A 31 -3.20 -14.53 18.97
N LEU A 32 -4.25 -14.85 18.20
CA LEU A 32 -5.53 -15.34 18.73
C LEU A 32 -5.38 -16.66 19.48
N LYS A 33 -4.53 -17.56 18.97
CA LYS A 33 -4.21 -18.81 19.65
C LYS A 33 -3.49 -18.55 20.98
N SER A 34 -2.49 -17.68 20.97
CA SER A 34 -1.74 -17.27 22.16
C SER A 34 -2.66 -16.65 23.22
N LEU A 35 -3.58 -15.76 22.81
CA LEU A 35 -4.61 -15.15 23.67
C LEU A 35 -5.56 -16.18 24.28
N THR A 36 -6.04 -17.11 23.47
CA THR A 36 -6.95 -18.14 23.95
C THR A 36 -6.26 -19.08 24.94
N GLU A 37 -4.99 -19.43 24.70
CA GLU A 37 -4.19 -20.26 25.61
C GLU A 37 -3.87 -19.53 26.92
N GLY A 38 -3.44 -18.26 26.85
CA GLY A 38 -3.15 -17.42 28.01
C GLY A 38 -4.37 -17.20 28.92
N ILE A 39 -5.51 -16.81 28.33
CA ILE A 39 -6.77 -16.62 29.08
C ILE A 39 -7.21 -17.93 29.75
N ARG A 40 -7.16 -19.05 29.01
CA ARG A 40 -7.60 -20.35 29.54
C ARG A 40 -6.72 -20.80 30.70
N SER A 41 -5.41 -20.58 30.62
CA SER A 41 -4.46 -20.92 31.68
C SER A 41 -4.74 -20.12 32.96
N ALA A 42 -4.79 -18.79 32.84
CA ALA A 42 -5.01 -17.91 33.99
C ALA A 42 -6.36 -18.17 34.68
N LEU A 43 -7.43 -18.36 33.89
CA LEU A 43 -8.75 -18.70 34.45
C LEU A 43 -8.77 -20.07 35.13
N ALA A 44 -8.02 -21.06 34.62
CA ALA A 44 -7.91 -22.38 35.26
C ALA A 44 -7.18 -22.29 36.61
N SER A 45 -6.08 -21.53 36.69
CA SER A 45 -5.35 -21.28 37.94
C SER A 45 -6.22 -20.56 38.97
N ILE A 46 -6.89 -19.47 38.58
CA ILE A 46 -7.79 -18.71 39.46
C ILE A 46 -8.93 -19.60 39.97
N ARG A 47 -9.56 -20.37 39.07
CA ARG A 47 -10.65 -21.27 39.44
C ARG A 47 -10.19 -22.33 40.44
N ALA A 48 -9.04 -22.97 40.20
CA ALA A 48 -8.51 -23.99 41.11
C ALA A 48 -8.18 -23.42 42.50
N ALA A 49 -7.64 -22.20 42.56
CA ALA A 49 -7.37 -21.50 43.82
C ALA A 49 -8.67 -21.19 44.58
N ILE A 50 -9.70 -20.68 43.88
CA ILE A 50 -11.01 -20.38 44.47
C ILE A 50 -11.74 -21.65 44.93
N GLU A 51 -11.73 -22.73 44.13
CA GLU A 51 -12.32 -24.02 44.49
C GLU A 51 -11.67 -24.59 45.76
N THR A 52 -10.34 -24.50 45.87
CA THR A 52 -9.60 -24.98 47.05
C THR A 52 -9.92 -24.14 48.30
N LEU A 53 -9.99 -22.81 48.15
CA LEU A 53 -10.40 -21.90 49.23
C LEU A 53 -11.83 -22.18 49.71
N THR A 54 -12.72 -22.54 48.78
CA THR A 54 -14.14 -22.83 49.07
C THR A 54 -14.32 -24.21 49.70
N ALA A 55 -13.59 -25.23 49.23
CA ALA A 55 -13.69 -26.59 49.74
C ALA A 55 -13.07 -26.77 51.14
N PHE A 56 -12.06 -25.96 51.49
CA PHE A 56 -11.34 -26.06 52.77
C PHE A 56 -11.33 -24.74 53.55
N PRO A 57 -12.48 -24.25 54.05
CA PRO A 57 -12.59 -22.94 54.70
C PRO A 57 -11.83 -22.83 56.04
N ALA A 58 -11.50 -23.95 56.67
CA ALA A 58 -10.76 -24.03 57.93
C ALA A 58 -9.22 -24.15 57.73
N MET A 59 -8.71 -23.81 56.54
CA MET A 59 -7.27 -23.88 56.26
C MET A 59 -6.47 -22.82 57.04
N ASP A 60 -5.20 -23.15 57.29
CA ASP A 60 -4.21 -22.28 57.91
C ASP A 60 -4.04 -20.95 57.16
N ASP A 61 -3.82 -19.87 57.92
CA ASP A 61 -3.75 -18.51 57.38
C ASP A 61 -2.59 -18.33 56.41
N ALA A 62 -1.45 -18.99 56.62
CA ALA A 62 -0.32 -18.90 55.69
C ALA A 62 -0.67 -19.53 54.32
N LYS A 63 -1.40 -20.66 54.31
CA LYS A 63 -1.88 -21.30 53.08
C LYS A 63 -2.93 -20.46 52.37
N ARG A 64 -3.82 -19.82 53.13
CA ARG A 64 -4.87 -18.94 52.59
C ARG A 64 -4.29 -17.72 51.90
N VAL A 65 -3.31 -17.07 52.53
CA VAL A 65 -2.56 -15.95 51.94
C VAL A 65 -1.87 -16.36 50.64
N GLN A 66 -1.31 -17.56 50.59
CA GLN A 66 -0.69 -18.09 49.38
C GLN A 66 -1.68 -18.21 48.20
N PHE A 67 -2.90 -18.71 48.44
CA PHE A 67 -3.93 -18.79 47.38
C PHE A 67 -4.43 -17.40 46.93
N TYR A 68 -4.59 -16.44 47.85
CA TYR A 68 -4.92 -15.07 47.45
C TYR A 68 -3.82 -14.43 46.60
N ARG A 69 -2.55 -14.70 46.92
CA ARG A 69 -1.42 -14.24 46.10
C ARG A 69 -1.46 -14.85 44.70
N VAL A 70 -1.71 -16.16 44.59
CA VAL A 70 -1.86 -16.85 43.28
C VAL A 70 -2.98 -16.20 42.46
N ILE A 71 -4.14 -15.91 43.07
CA ILE A 71 -5.25 -15.24 42.36
C ILE A 71 -4.84 -13.84 41.87
N GLY A 72 -4.14 -13.07 42.71
CA GLY A 72 -3.66 -11.73 42.34
C GLY A 72 -2.60 -11.75 41.23
N GLU A 73 -1.63 -12.67 41.32
CA GLU A 73 -0.57 -12.84 40.32
C GLU A 73 -1.16 -13.27 38.96
N GLU A 74 -2.08 -14.23 38.95
CA GLU A 74 -2.75 -14.70 37.73
C GLU A 74 -3.66 -13.62 37.11
N ALA A 75 -4.35 -12.83 37.92
CA ALA A 75 -5.16 -11.71 37.44
C ALA A 75 -4.27 -10.60 36.82
N ALA A 76 -3.11 -10.32 37.42
CA ALA A 76 -2.15 -9.36 36.87
C ALA A 76 -1.51 -9.88 35.56
N GLN A 77 -1.15 -11.16 35.49
CA GLN A 77 -0.65 -11.79 34.26
C GLN A 77 -1.69 -11.76 33.14
N LEU A 78 -2.95 -12.05 33.44
CA LEU A 78 -4.06 -11.96 32.49
C LEU A 78 -4.20 -10.52 31.94
N SER A 79 -4.16 -9.53 32.81
CA SER A 79 -4.22 -8.11 32.41
C SER A 79 -3.03 -7.72 31.53
N GLY A 80 -1.81 -8.14 31.89
CA GLY A 80 -0.61 -7.91 31.08
C GLY A 80 -0.69 -8.56 29.71
N PHE A 81 -1.17 -9.80 29.64
CA PHE A 81 -1.33 -10.54 28.39
C PHE A 81 -2.33 -9.85 27.43
N ILE A 82 -3.47 -9.39 27.97
CA ILE A 82 -4.48 -8.64 27.19
C ILE A 82 -3.88 -7.33 26.67
N HIS A 83 -3.17 -6.57 27.51
CA HIS A 83 -2.54 -5.32 27.08
C HIS A 83 -1.46 -5.51 26.03
N GLN A 84 -0.59 -6.52 26.19
CA GLN A 84 0.47 -6.79 25.24
C GLN A 84 -0.08 -7.25 23.89
N THR A 85 -1.07 -8.16 23.89
CA THR A 85 -1.72 -8.61 22.65
C THR A 85 -2.41 -7.44 21.94
N ALA A 86 -3.10 -6.55 22.67
CA ALA A 86 -3.71 -5.36 22.11
C ALA A 86 -2.67 -4.41 21.47
N SER A 87 -1.51 -4.24 22.13
CA SER A 87 -0.41 -3.42 21.61
C SER A 87 0.25 -4.03 20.36
N GLU A 88 0.46 -5.35 20.33
CA GLU A 88 1.04 -6.07 19.18
C GLU A 88 0.09 -6.06 17.97
N PHE A 89 -1.22 -6.09 18.21
CA PHE A 89 -2.23 -5.84 17.17
C PHE A 89 -2.26 -4.38 16.68
N SER A 90 -1.98 -3.39 17.54
CA SER A 90 -1.89 -1.97 17.17
C SER A 90 -0.66 -1.70 16.28
N GLU A 91 0.49 -2.31 16.59
CA GLU A 91 1.67 -2.33 15.72
C GLU A 91 1.36 -2.91 14.33
N HIS A 92 0.43 -3.86 14.24
CA HIS A 92 0.02 -4.47 12.98
C HIS A 92 -0.75 -3.50 12.06
N PHE A 93 -1.58 -2.60 12.61
CA PHE A 93 -2.23 -1.52 11.85
C PHE A 93 -1.23 -0.50 11.29
N LYS A 94 -0.08 -0.30 11.95
CA LYS A 94 1.01 0.55 11.44
C LYS A 94 1.58 0.04 10.11
N SER A 95 1.53 -1.28 9.87
CA SER A 95 2.11 -1.93 8.68
C SER A 95 1.19 -1.99 7.45
N GLN A 96 -0.13 -1.90 7.63
CA GLN A 96 -1.08 -2.07 6.53
C GLN A 96 -1.30 -0.82 5.66
N TRP A 97 -0.98 0.38 6.17
CA TRP A 97 -1.30 1.65 5.49
C TRP A 97 -0.13 2.65 5.61
N PRO A 98 0.77 2.75 4.61
CA PRO A 98 1.87 3.71 4.67
C PRO A 98 1.35 5.16 4.75
N LEU A 99 2.09 6.03 5.44
CA LEU A 99 1.80 7.47 5.43
C LEU A 99 2.18 8.05 4.06
N GLU A 100 1.21 8.55 3.32
CA GLU A 100 1.39 9.10 1.99
C GLU A 100 1.31 10.63 2.01
N ASN A 101 1.98 11.28 1.05
CA ASN A 101 1.82 12.71 0.85
C ASN A 101 0.57 12.94 0.02
N ILE A 102 -0.43 13.57 0.62
CA ILE A 102 -1.71 13.87 -0.01
C ILE A 102 -1.93 15.38 -0.08
N PRO A 103 -2.54 15.90 -1.16
CA PRO A 103 -2.96 17.30 -1.20
C PRO A 103 -3.98 17.59 -0.10
N GLY A 104 -3.77 18.68 0.63
CA GLY A 104 -4.65 19.09 1.74
C GLY A 104 -6.10 19.30 1.31
N GLY A 105 -6.30 19.84 0.11
CA GLY A 105 -7.63 19.99 -0.51
C GLY A 105 -8.36 18.67 -0.71
N GLU A 106 -7.66 17.59 -1.11
CA GLU A 106 -8.26 16.27 -1.28
C GLU A 106 -8.66 15.66 0.07
N LEU A 107 -7.80 15.79 1.09
CA LEU A 107 -8.09 15.33 2.44
C LEU A 107 -9.34 16.03 3.01
N ILE A 108 -9.41 17.36 2.92
CA ILE A 108 -10.57 18.13 3.38
C ILE A 108 -11.82 17.78 2.56
N GLY A 109 -11.67 17.58 1.26
CA GLY A 109 -12.75 17.14 0.37
C GLY A 109 -13.33 15.79 0.79
N ALA A 110 -12.48 14.82 1.12
CA ALA A 110 -12.88 13.50 1.60
C ALA A 110 -13.59 13.57 2.97
N ILE A 111 -13.11 14.41 3.89
CA ILE A 111 -13.76 14.65 5.18
C ILE A 111 -15.15 15.24 4.98
N ARG A 112 -15.28 16.30 4.16
CA ARG A 112 -16.56 16.95 3.87
C ARG A 112 -17.57 15.98 3.27
N LYS A 113 -17.16 15.23 2.25
CA LYS A 113 -18.03 14.24 1.60
C LYS A 113 -18.52 13.21 2.61
N SER A 114 -17.62 12.68 3.43
CA SER A 114 -17.97 11.67 4.43
C SER A 114 -18.86 12.23 5.56
N ALA A 115 -18.65 13.49 5.96
CA ALA A 115 -19.46 14.16 6.98
C ALA A 115 -20.90 14.39 6.50
N ALA A 116 -21.07 14.82 5.25
CA ALA A 116 -22.38 14.95 4.63
C ALA A 116 -23.10 13.60 4.53
N GLU A 117 -22.41 12.55 4.04
CA GLU A 117 -23.00 11.23 3.83
C GLU A 117 -23.34 10.49 5.14
N LYS A 118 -22.46 10.55 6.15
CA LYS A 118 -22.60 9.73 7.37
C LYS A 118 -23.21 10.47 8.56
N LEU A 119 -23.02 11.78 8.67
CA LEU A 119 -23.45 12.58 9.82
C LEU A 119 -24.49 13.64 9.47
N ASN A 120 -24.81 13.82 8.18
CA ASN A 120 -25.69 14.87 7.70
C ASN A 120 -25.27 16.26 8.20
N LEU A 121 -23.95 16.51 8.20
CA LEU A 121 -23.33 17.75 8.64
C LEU A 121 -22.75 18.52 7.44
N GLU A 122 -22.94 19.84 7.44
CA GLU A 122 -22.27 20.73 6.50
C GLU A 122 -20.91 21.18 7.06
N VAL A 123 -19.88 21.06 6.22
CA VAL A 123 -18.52 21.43 6.54
C VAL A 123 -18.00 22.39 5.47
N ASP A 124 -17.87 23.65 5.86
CA ASP A 124 -17.26 24.71 5.09
C ASP A 124 -15.74 24.59 5.11
N TRP A 125 -15.07 25.17 4.11
CA TRP A 125 -13.62 25.19 4.01
C TRP A 125 -13.10 26.60 3.75
N LEU A 126 -11.96 26.93 4.35
CA LEU A 126 -11.27 28.19 4.12
C LEU A 126 -10.18 28.01 3.04
N PRO A 127 -10.05 28.95 2.09
CA PRO A 127 -9.06 28.87 1.02
C PRO A 127 -7.62 28.92 1.56
N GLY A 128 -6.69 28.30 0.84
CA GLY A 128 -5.26 28.21 1.19
C GLY A 128 -4.75 26.77 1.35
N ALA A 129 -5.65 25.81 1.46
CA ALA A 129 -5.31 24.41 1.69
C ALA A 129 -5.09 23.58 0.40
N GLU A 130 -5.34 24.17 -0.78
CA GLU A 130 -5.15 23.58 -2.11
C GLU A 130 -3.67 23.42 -2.48
N GLU A 131 -2.81 24.29 -1.93
CA GLU A 131 -1.37 24.30 -2.23
C GLU A 131 -0.53 23.54 -1.18
N LEU A 132 -1.16 23.10 -0.09
CA LEU A 132 -0.50 22.48 1.06
C LEU A 132 -0.57 20.96 0.99
N TRP A 133 0.48 20.30 1.47
CA TRP A 133 0.60 18.85 1.48
C TRP A 133 0.65 18.32 2.90
N VAL A 134 -0.06 17.22 3.14
CA VAL A 134 -0.10 16.55 4.43
C VAL A 134 0.44 15.15 4.25
N ARG A 135 1.33 14.72 5.15
CA ARG A 135 1.78 13.32 5.20
C ARG A 135 0.85 12.56 6.14
N ALA A 136 -0.06 11.77 5.59
CA ALA A 136 -1.11 11.16 6.37
C ALA A 136 -1.67 9.86 5.79
N GLU A 137 -2.31 9.10 6.67
CA GLU A 137 -3.25 8.06 6.29
C GLU A 137 -4.65 8.67 6.14
N SER A 138 -5.08 8.91 4.88
CA SER A 138 -6.30 9.63 4.56
C SER A 138 -7.56 9.02 5.19
N TYR A 139 -7.71 7.70 5.13
CA TYR A 139 -8.90 7.02 5.66
C TYR A 139 -9.03 7.19 7.17
N SER A 140 -7.99 6.88 7.94
CA SER A 140 -8.06 6.98 9.40
C SER A 140 -8.19 8.43 9.89
N LEU A 141 -7.56 9.40 9.21
CA LEU A 141 -7.79 10.83 9.50
C LEU A 141 -9.24 11.23 9.24
N VAL A 142 -9.83 10.83 8.11
CA VAL A 142 -11.24 11.12 7.83
C VAL A 142 -12.12 10.63 8.97
N GLN A 143 -11.83 9.44 9.49
CA GLN A 143 -12.65 8.81 10.52
C GLN A 143 -12.42 9.45 11.89
N ALA A 144 -11.21 9.94 12.18
CA ALA A 144 -10.94 10.79 13.33
C ALA A 144 -11.76 12.09 13.30
N TYR A 145 -11.82 12.79 12.17
CA TYR A 145 -12.62 14.02 12.04
C TYR A 145 -14.12 13.74 12.17
N LEU A 146 -14.63 12.66 11.57
CA LEU A 146 -16.02 12.26 11.75
C LEU A 146 -16.34 11.92 13.21
N TYR A 147 -15.44 11.21 13.90
CA TYR A 147 -15.58 10.91 15.32
C TYR A 147 -15.66 12.21 16.14
N MET A 148 -14.73 13.15 15.94
CA MET A 148 -14.71 14.44 16.65
C MET A 148 -15.97 15.27 16.36
N MET A 149 -16.40 15.36 15.10
CA MET A 149 -17.63 16.05 14.70
C MET A 149 -18.87 15.43 15.38
N ARG A 150 -18.94 14.09 15.44
CA ARG A 150 -20.03 13.39 16.13
C ARG A 150 -20.07 13.72 17.63
N GLN A 151 -18.90 13.75 18.29
CA GLN A 151 -18.83 14.12 19.71
C GLN A 151 -19.24 15.58 19.95
N LEU A 152 -18.79 16.49 19.06
CA LEU A 152 -19.15 17.91 19.09
C LEU A 152 -20.66 18.10 18.87
N GLN A 153 -21.26 17.42 17.90
CA GLN A 153 -22.70 17.46 17.63
C GLN A 153 -23.49 16.93 18.84
N ALA A 154 -23.12 15.77 19.38
CA ALA A 154 -23.87 15.13 20.47
C ALA A 154 -23.82 15.92 21.79
N ARG A 155 -22.71 16.63 22.05
CA ARG A 155 -22.48 17.26 23.37
C ARG A 155 -22.63 18.77 23.38
N LEU A 156 -22.34 19.44 22.26
CA LEU A 156 -22.40 20.90 22.14
C LEU A 156 -23.47 21.37 21.14
N ASN A 157 -24.23 20.44 20.54
CA ASN A 157 -25.30 20.73 19.57
C ASN A 157 -24.82 21.60 18.38
N VAL A 158 -23.58 21.34 17.93
CA VAL A 158 -22.97 22.03 16.79
C VAL A 158 -23.49 21.41 15.50
N GLY A 159 -24.08 22.25 14.63
CA GLY A 159 -24.62 21.82 13.33
C GLY A 159 -23.78 22.23 12.12
N HIS A 160 -22.77 23.08 12.31
CA HIS A 160 -21.98 23.65 11.23
C HIS A 160 -20.50 23.72 11.62
N PHE A 161 -19.62 23.28 10.73
CA PHE A 161 -18.19 23.25 10.96
C PHE A 161 -17.42 23.96 9.84
N ARG A 162 -16.26 24.53 10.18
CA ARG A 162 -15.31 25.12 9.23
C ARG A 162 -13.97 24.41 9.34
N MET A 163 -13.39 24.02 8.20
CA MET A 163 -12.05 23.44 8.15
C MET A 163 -11.04 24.38 7.53
N GLN A 164 -9.83 24.39 8.08
CA GLN A 164 -8.70 25.15 7.55
C GLN A 164 -7.42 24.33 7.67
N LEU A 165 -6.61 24.30 6.61
CA LEU A 165 -5.23 23.83 6.68
C LEU A 165 -4.31 25.03 6.56
N ALA A 166 -3.36 25.14 7.48
CA ALA A 166 -2.29 26.13 7.47
C ALA A 166 -0.95 25.42 7.69
N GLU A 167 0.16 26.06 7.33
CA GLU A 167 1.50 25.55 7.65
C GLU A 167 2.35 26.64 8.32
N ASP A 168 3.32 26.21 9.11
CA ASP A 168 4.45 27.05 9.52
C ASP A 168 5.79 26.42 9.09
N ARG A 169 6.89 26.76 9.76
CA ARG A 169 8.21 26.20 9.42
C ARG A 169 8.33 24.70 9.72
N LEU A 170 7.60 24.20 10.71
CA LEU A 170 7.78 22.86 11.29
C LEU A 170 6.53 21.99 11.20
N PHE A 171 5.33 22.58 11.14
CA PHE A 171 4.07 21.86 11.24
C PHE A 171 3.05 22.28 10.18
N ASN A 172 2.19 21.31 9.83
CA ASN A 172 0.90 21.50 9.21
C ASN A 172 -0.19 21.51 10.29
N TYR A 173 -1.05 22.52 10.29
CA TYR A 173 -2.16 22.69 11.21
C TYR A 173 -3.48 22.47 10.49
N LEU A 174 -4.20 21.40 10.83
CA LEU A 174 -5.54 21.13 10.33
C LEU A 174 -6.57 21.45 11.42
N ASP A 175 -7.25 22.58 11.26
CA ASP A 175 -8.21 23.09 12.22
C ASP A 175 -9.63 22.67 11.86
N LEU A 176 -10.37 22.16 12.85
CA LEU A 176 -11.81 22.01 12.82
C LEU A 176 -12.43 23.07 13.74
N SER A 177 -13.09 24.05 13.15
CA SER A 177 -13.67 25.22 13.84
C SER A 177 -15.19 25.15 13.91
N TRP A 178 -15.77 25.66 14.98
CA TRP A 178 -17.21 25.82 15.17
C TRP A 178 -17.54 27.04 16.03
N GLU A 179 -18.78 27.51 15.95
CA GLU A 179 -19.30 28.53 16.87
C GLU A 179 -19.78 27.88 18.16
N GLY A 180 -19.25 28.31 19.30
CA GLY A 180 -19.64 27.76 20.59
C GLY A 180 -18.51 27.74 21.61
N ALA A 181 -18.69 26.93 22.66
CA ALA A 181 -17.74 26.81 23.75
C ALA A 181 -16.54 25.91 23.37
N PRO A 182 -15.34 26.21 23.92
CA PRO A 182 -14.16 25.36 23.73
C PRO A 182 -14.31 24.05 24.48
N ILE A 183 -13.53 23.05 24.07
CA ILE A 183 -13.47 21.76 24.75
C ILE A 183 -12.44 21.85 25.89
N SER A 184 -12.79 21.35 27.07
CA SER A 184 -11.84 21.24 28.18
C SER A 184 -10.79 20.15 27.93
N LEU A 185 -9.59 20.32 28.49
CA LEU A 185 -8.52 19.32 28.36
C LEU A 185 -8.96 17.93 28.83
N GLU A 186 -9.70 17.84 29.94
CA GLU A 186 -10.21 16.58 30.49
C GLU A 186 -11.16 15.86 29.51
N LEU A 187 -12.01 16.61 28.81
CA LEU A 187 -12.91 16.05 27.81
C LEU A 187 -12.12 15.57 26.58
N LEU A 188 -11.10 16.34 26.15
CA LEU A 188 -10.23 15.94 25.05
C LEU A 188 -9.43 14.66 25.36
N GLU A 189 -8.93 14.52 26.59
CA GLU A 189 -8.25 13.30 27.06
C GLU A 189 -9.19 12.09 27.06
N THR A 190 -10.48 12.30 27.33
CA THR A 190 -11.49 11.25 27.20
C THR A 190 -11.68 10.83 25.74
N TRP A 191 -11.67 11.79 24.82
CA TRP A 191 -11.84 11.54 23.38
C TRP A 191 -10.63 10.85 22.77
N LYS A 192 -9.41 11.18 23.22
CA LYS A 192 -8.17 10.50 22.81
C LYS A 192 -8.23 8.98 23.03
N ARG A 193 -8.88 8.54 24.11
CA ARG A 193 -9.04 7.11 24.46
C ARG A 193 -10.23 6.45 23.75
N GLY A 194 -11.03 7.22 23.02
CA GLY A 194 -12.21 6.73 22.32
C GLY A 194 -11.86 5.96 21.04
N ALA A 195 -12.64 4.93 20.78
CA ALA A 195 -12.63 4.17 19.54
C ALA A 195 -13.11 5.02 18.35
N LEU A 196 -12.29 5.14 17.30
CA LEU A 196 -12.64 5.77 16.03
C LEU A 196 -13.50 4.85 15.15
N MET A 197 -13.24 3.54 15.20
CA MET A 197 -13.88 2.51 14.40
C MET A 197 -14.18 1.28 15.23
N GLU A 198 -15.30 0.61 14.98
CA GLU A 198 -15.44 -0.80 15.36
C GLU A 198 -14.89 -1.62 14.19
N GLY A 199 -13.70 -2.22 14.35
CA GLY A 199 -13.18 -3.14 13.35
C GLY A 199 -14.09 -4.38 13.23
N GLU A 200 -14.17 -4.98 12.05
CA GLU A 200 -14.89 -6.25 11.83
C GLU A 200 -14.39 -7.38 12.76
N ASP A 201 -13.19 -7.22 13.31
CA ASP A 201 -12.52 -8.14 14.24
C ASP A 201 -12.59 -7.71 15.73
N GLY A 202 -13.40 -6.70 16.07
CA GLY A 202 -13.61 -6.26 17.46
C GLY A 202 -12.50 -5.41 18.07
N ILE A 203 -11.51 -4.99 17.28
CA ILE A 203 -10.41 -4.09 17.69
C ILE A 203 -10.68 -2.71 17.11
N ALA A 204 -10.60 -1.69 17.96
CA ALA A 204 -10.89 -0.31 17.60
C ALA A 204 -9.62 0.55 17.63
N LEU A 205 -9.28 1.18 16.51
CA LEU A 205 -8.23 2.21 16.46
C LEU A 205 -8.68 3.40 17.32
N THR A 206 -7.87 3.81 18.30
CA THR A 206 -8.17 4.99 19.12
C THR A 206 -7.63 6.27 18.50
N LEU A 207 -8.19 7.41 18.91
CA LEU A 207 -7.67 8.71 18.48
C LEU A 207 -6.21 8.90 18.93
N GLN A 208 -5.83 8.45 20.13
CA GLN A 208 -4.46 8.55 20.62
C GLN A 208 -3.47 7.77 19.73
N GLU A 209 -3.79 6.54 19.35
CA GLU A 209 -2.92 5.73 18.49
C GLU A 209 -2.75 6.36 17.10
N LEU A 210 -3.82 6.99 16.58
CA LEU A 210 -3.75 7.74 15.33
C LEU A 210 -2.82 8.95 15.45
N LEU A 211 -2.89 9.69 16.56
CA LEU A 211 -2.04 10.85 16.82
C LEU A 211 -0.58 10.43 16.89
N ASP A 212 -0.28 9.38 17.67
CA ASP A 212 1.07 8.83 17.81
C ASP A 212 1.64 8.36 16.45
N ARG A 213 0.80 7.80 15.57
CA ARG A 213 1.20 7.39 14.21
C ARG A 213 1.60 8.57 13.32
N HIS A 214 0.90 9.69 13.44
CA HIS A 214 1.12 10.88 12.62
C HIS A 214 2.14 11.85 13.24
N ASP A 215 2.76 11.49 14.37
CA ASP A 215 3.57 12.38 15.20
C ASP A 215 2.83 13.71 15.48
N ALA A 216 1.53 13.56 15.76
CA ALA A 216 0.57 14.64 15.77
C ALA A 216 0.12 15.01 17.18
N GLU A 217 -0.07 16.29 17.39
CA GLU A 217 -0.64 16.82 18.64
C GLU A 217 -2.00 17.44 18.37
N ILE A 218 -2.91 17.29 19.33
CA ILE A 218 -4.26 17.89 19.28
C ILE A 218 -4.53 18.74 20.52
N TRP A 219 -5.07 19.94 20.32
CA TRP A 219 -5.54 20.81 21.39
C TRP A 219 -6.72 21.67 20.94
N SER A 220 -7.49 22.15 21.92
CA SER A 220 -8.55 23.13 21.67
C SER A 220 -8.04 24.54 21.91
N HIS A 221 -8.41 25.48 21.05
CA HIS A 221 -8.19 26.90 21.25
C HIS A 221 -9.43 27.72 20.85
N ASN A 222 -9.48 28.96 21.31
CA ASN A 222 -10.59 29.88 21.06
C ASN A 222 -10.04 31.17 20.43
N ASP A 223 -10.64 31.59 19.33
CA ASP A 223 -10.45 32.93 18.79
C ASP A 223 -11.48 33.88 19.42
N SER A 224 -11.05 34.52 20.51
CA SER A 224 -11.90 35.37 21.37
C SER A 224 -12.68 36.50 20.65
N PRO A 225 -12.18 37.11 19.55
CA PRO A 225 -12.92 38.14 18.81
C PRO A 225 -14.13 37.61 18.02
N SER A 226 -14.13 36.33 17.64
CA SER A 226 -15.10 35.74 16.70
C SER A 226 -16.05 34.72 17.33
N ASN A 227 -15.97 34.50 18.65
CA ASN A 227 -16.70 33.46 19.39
C ASN A 227 -16.60 32.07 18.72
N THR A 228 -15.49 31.85 18.00
CA THR A 228 -15.22 30.64 17.23
C THR A 228 -14.18 29.84 17.99
N CYS A 229 -14.49 28.57 18.27
CA CYS A 229 -13.56 27.62 18.85
C CYS A 229 -13.04 26.67 17.78
N ALA A 230 -11.82 26.18 17.97
CA ALA A 230 -11.22 25.22 17.07
C ALA A 230 -10.54 24.07 17.83
N LEU A 231 -10.57 22.89 17.22
CA LEU A 231 -9.66 21.79 17.50
C LEU A 231 -8.56 21.82 16.44
N ARG A 232 -7.33 22.05 16.89
CA ARG A 232 -6.15 22.08 16.04
C ARG A 232 -5.44 20.76 16.13
N LEU A 233 -5.26 20.12 14.98
CA LEU A 233 -4.36 19.00 14.80
C LEU A 233 -3.07 19.51 14.16
N ALA A 234 -1.96 19.45 14.89
CA ALA A 234 -0.64 19.76 14.36
C ALA A 234 0.08 18.47 13.98
N MET A 235 0.54 18.39 12.74
CA MET A 235 1.31 17.27 12.20
C MET A 235 2.64 17.81 11.66
N PRO A 236 3.72 17.01 11.60
CA PRO A 236 4.97 17.45 11.00
C PRO A 236 4.73 17.96 9.58
N ARG A 237 5.39 19.07 9.24
CA ARG A 237 5.25 19.66 7.91
C ARG A 237 5.65 18.64 6.85
N SER A 238 4.76 18.46 5.88
CA SER A 238 5.09 17.75 4.66
C SER A 238 5.26 18.72 3.52
N VAL A 239 6.18 18.40 2.63
CA VAL A 239 6.37 19.13 1.39
C VAL A 239 5.70 18.31 0.30
N ALA A 240 5.18 18.99 -0.72
CA ALA A 240 4.86 18.33 -1.98
C ALA A 240 6.00 17.36 -2.32
N PRO A 241 5.69 16.11 -2.72
CA PRO A 241 6.70 15.28 -3.37
C PRO A 241 7.38 16.16 -4.41
N GLN A 242 8.71 16.26 -4.36
CA GLN A 242 9.45 17.04 -5.34
C GLN A 242 9.24 16.39 -6.70
N LEU A 243 8.18 16.80 -7.39
CA LEU A 243 8.10 16.73 -8.83
C LEU A 243 9.19 17.68 -9.32
N LEU A 244 10.31 17.12 -9.74
CA LEU A 244 11.36 17.86 -10.43
C LEU A 244 10.69 18.75 -11.49
N GLN A 245 10.72 20.07 -11.27
CA GLN A 245 10.24 21.05 -12.24
C GLN A 245 11.20 21.09 -13.44
N GLY A 246 11.08 20.10 -14.30
CA GLY A 246 11.32 20.22 -15.73
C GLY A 246 9.97 20.44 -16.41
N LYS A 247 9.94 21.14 -17.54
CA LYS A 247 8.76 21.24 -18.42
C LYS A 247 8.05 19.89 -18.50
N VAL A 248 6.73 19.89 -18.37
CA VAL A 248 5.88 18.72 -18.69
C VAL A 248 6.00 18.45 -20.19
N VAL A 249 7.05 17.72 -20.54
CA VAL A 249 6.97 16.63 -21.51
C VAL A 249 6.62 15.42 -20.65
N LEU A 250 5.56 14.71 -21.01
CA LEU A 250 5.24 13.40 -20.45
C LEU A 250 6.36 12.43 -20.88
N GLU A 251 7.47 12.36 -20.15
CA GLU A 251 8.60 11.49 -20.47
C GLU A 251 9.23 10.96 -19.17
N GLY A 252 9.01 9.67 -18.86
CA GLY A 252 9.73 9.01 -17.77
C GLY A 252 9.12 7.69 -17.28
N GLU A 253 7.80 7.54 -17.26
CA GLU A 253 7.19 6.21 -17.13
C GLU A 253 7.02 5.62 -18.52
N ARG A 254 7.49 4.37 -18.73
CA ARG A 254 7.15 3.62 -19.95
C ARG A 254 5.62 3.73 -20.09
N PRO A 255 5.08 4.30 -21.18
CA PRO A 255 3.63 4.33 -21.38
C PRO A 255 3.07 2.91 -21.21
N GLU A 256 2.11 2.73 -20.30
CA GLU A 256 1.38 1.48 -20.16
C GLU A 256 0.58 1.25 -21.45
N PHE A 257 1.08 0.37 -22.31
CA PHE A 257 0.43 0.03 -23.57
C PHE A 257 -0.32 -1.30 -23.38
N TYR A 258 -1.65 -1.24 -23.25
CA TYR A 258 -2.46 -2.45 -23.30
C TYR A 258 -2.73 -2.85 -24.76
N ASP A 259 -1.81 -3.59 -25.39
CA ASP A 259 -2.03 -4.13 -26.74
C ASP A 259 -2.75 -5.49 -26.68
N PHE A 260 -4.08 -5.45 -26.67
CA PHE A 260 -4.91 -6.66 -26.71
C PHE A 260 -4.74 -7.50 -28.00
N SER A 261 -4.04 -7.00 -29.02
CA SER A 261 -3.71 -7.80 -30.21
C SER A 261 -2.59 -8.82 -29.96
N LEU A 262 -1.84 -8.70 -28.85
CA LEU A 262 -0.87 -9.71 -28.39
C LEU A 262 -1.53 -11.08 -28.14
N PHE A 263 -2.83 -11.10 -27.83
CA PHE A 263 -3.58 -12.32 -27.57
C PHE A 263 -4.05 -13.06 -28.83
N HIS A 264 -3.94 -12.43 -30.01
CA HIS A 264 -4.35 -13.00 -31.30
C HIS A 264 -3.15 -13.44 -32.15
N GLN A 265 -2.08 -13.96 -31.53
CA GLN A 265 -0.94 -14.47 -32.27
C GLN A 265 -1.18 -15.91 -32.77
N PRO A 266 -0.97 -16.20 -34.07
CA PRO A 266 -1.04 -17.56 -34.59
C PRO A 266 0.10 -18.41 -33.99
N GLY A 267 -0.23 -19.41 -33.19
CA GLY A 267 0.76 -20.29 -32.54
C GLY A 267 0.38 -20.86 -31.17
N GLN A 268 -0.76 -20.47 -30.59
CA GLN A 268 -1.26 -21.08 -29.35
C GLN A 268 -1.59 -22.56 -29.56
N THR A 269 -0.71 -23.44 -29.06
CA THR A 269 -0.89 -24.88 -29.09
C THR A 269 -1.81 -25.33 -27.95
N PRO A 270 -2.83 -26.18 -28.21
CA PRO A 270 -3.77 -26.64 -27.18
C PRO A 270 -3.12 -27.33 -25.97
N GLU A 271 -1.88 -27.80 -26.11
CA GLU A 271 -1.13 -28.44 -25.02
C GLU A 271 -0.66 -27.47 -23.94
N LEU A 272 -0.47 -26.18 -24.27
CA LEU A 272 -0.07 -25.16 -23.29
C LEU A 272 -1.22 -24.79 -22.35
N ASP A 273 -2.46 -24.77 -22.86
CA ASP A 273 -3.66 -24.41 -22.11
C ASP A 273 -3.98 -25.38 -20.95
N GLN A 274 -3.51 -26.63 -21.05
CA GLN A 274 -3.73 -27.67 -20.05
C GLN A 274 -2.53 -27.84 -19.09
N ARG A 275 -1.47 -27.05 -19.26
CA ARG A 275 -0.24 -27.18 -18.46
C ARG A 275 -0.35 -26.35 -17.18
N LEU A 276 -0.08 -26.97 -16.03
CA LEU A 276 0.02 -26.25 -14.77
C LEU A 276 1.09 -25.16 -14.86
N LEU A 277 0.81 -23.97 -14.32
CA LEU A 277 1.75 -22.83 -14.30
C LEU A 277 3.10 -23.21 -13.69
N SER A 278 3.10 -24.06 -12.66
CA SER A 278 4.31 -24.57 -11.99
C SER A 278 5.24 -25.37 -12.93
N ASN A 279 4.72 -25.88 -14.03
CA ASN A 279 5.41 -26.75 -14.99
C ASN A 279 5.69 -26.02 -16.32
N LEU A 280 5.41 -24.72 -16.39
CA LEU A 280 5.77 -23.90 -17.54
C LEU A 280 7.27 -23.59 -17.54
N THR A 281 7.85 -23.63 -18.72
CA THR A 281 9.17 -23.06 -19.00
C THR A 281 8.94 -21.67 -19.56
N TYR A 282 9.55 -20.66 -18.94
CA TYR A 282 9.39 -19.28 -19.35
C TYR A 282 10.71 -18.53 -19.29
N SER A 283 10.85 -17.54 -20.19
CA SER A 283 12.00 -16.65 -20.26
C SER A 283 11.53 -15.27 -19.83
N VAL A 284 12.07 -14.78 -18.71
CA VAL A 284 11.85 -13.40 -18.27
C VAL A 284 12.87 -12.54 -18.98
N PHE A 285 12.42 -11.50 -19.67
CA PHE A 285 13.30 -10.61 -20.42
C PHE A 285 12.92 -9.15 -20.22
N ASP A 286 13.90 -8.28 -20.46
CA ASP A 286 13.74 -6.83 -20.44
C ASP A 286 14.65 -6.21 -21.51
N THR A 287 14.22 -5.06 -22.05
CA THR A 287 14.99 -4.31 -23.03
C THR A 287 15.27 -2.89 -22.57
N GLU A 288 16.47 -2.43 -22.87
CA GLU A 288 16.81 -1.02 -22.76
C GLU A 288 16.84 -0.41 -24.15
N THR A 289 16.37 0.83 -24.27
CA THR A 289 16.17 1.50 -25.56
C THR A 289 16.73 2.92 -25.55
N THR A 290 16.95 3.49 -26.74
CA THR A 290 17.39 4.90 -26.86
C THR A 290 16.33 5.92 -26.47
N GLY A 291 15.09 5.49 -26.28
CA GLY A 291 13.90 6.30 -26.02
C GLY A 291 12.63 5.44 -26.02
N LEU A 292 11.45 6.06 -25.91
CA LEU A 292 10.17 5.37 -25.70
C LEU A 292 9.35 5.14 -26.98
N ASN A 293 9.74 5.73 -28.11
CA ASN A 293 8.93 5.78 -29.32
C ASN A 293 9.61 5.03 -30.48
N PRO A 294 9.41 3.71 -30.60
CA PRO A 294 10.03 2.94 -31.67
C PRO A 294 9.54 3.36 -33.08
N SER A 295 8.32 3.90 -33.19
CA SER A 295 7.81 4.47 -34.45
C SER A 295 8.47 5.81 -34.83
N GLU A 296 9.09 6.51 -33.88
CA GLU A 296 9.90 7.72 -34.13
C GLU A 296 11.39 7.36 -34.29
N GLY A 297 11.69 6.07 -34.38
CA GLY A 297 13.00 5.52 -34.70
C GLY A 297 13.82 5.08 -33.50
N ASP A 298 13.28 5.11 -32.27
CA ASP A 298 14.03 4.60 -31.12
C ASP A 298 14.44 3.14 -31.30
N GLU A 299 15.63 2.81 -30.78
CA GLU A 299 16.31 1.54 -31.02
C GLU A 299 16.58 0.80 -29.72
N ILE A 300 16.62 -0.54 -29.79
CA ILE A 300 17.03 -1.39 -28.67
C ILE A 300 18.55 -1.31 -28.51
N ILE A 301 19.01 -1.09 -27.28
CA ILE A 301 20.44 -1.00 -26.93
C ILE A 301 20.90 -2.09 -25.97
N SER A 302 19.98 -2.80 -25.32
CA SER A 302 20.30 -3.96 -24.48
C SER A 302 19.13 -4.94 -24.47
N ILE A 303 19.45 -6.23 -24.42
CA ILE A 303 18.48 -7.29 -24.12
C ILE A 303 19.06 -8.14 -23.00
N GLY A 304 18.35 -8.17 -21.87
CA GLY A 304 18.60 -9.08 -20.77
C GLY A 304 17.50 -10.14 -20.70
N ALA A 305 17.86 -11.40 -20.51
CA ALA A 305 16.89 -12.47 -20.31
C ALA A 305 17.44 -13.62 -19.46
N VAL A 306 16.55 -14.25 -18.69
CA VAL A 306 16.86 -15.43 -17.90
C VAL A 306 15.80 -16.50 -18.08
N ARG A 307 16.21 -17.77 -18.08
CA ARG A 307 15.27 -18.90 -18.20
C ARG A 307 14.89 -19.49 -16.85
N ILE A 308 13.60 -19.73 -16.66
CA ILE A 308 13.04 -20.41 -15.50
C ILE A 308 12.36 -21.71 -15.96
N VAL A 309 12.72 -22.81 -15.30
CA VAL A 309 12.17 -24.15 -15.54
C VAL A 309 11.75 -24.75 -14.21
N ASN A 310 10.49 -25.23 -14.12
CA ASN A 310 9.93 -25.80 -12.90
C ASN A 310 10.10 -24.89 -11.66
N GLY A 311 9.88 -23.59 -11.84
CA GLY A 311 10.02 -22.57 -10.80
C GLY A 311 11.45 -22.31 -10.33
N ARG A 312 12.47 -22.78 -11.06
CA ARG A 312 13.89 -22.57 -10.73
C ARG A 312 14.60 -21.77 -11.82
N LEU A 313 15.32 -20.73 -11.40
CA LEU A 313 16.20 -19.95 -12.26
C LEU A 313 17.40 -20.81 -12.73
N LEU A 314 17.56 -20.95 -14.04
CA LEU A 314 18.71 -21.60 -14.63
C LEU A 314 19.86 -20.60 -14.74
N ARG A 315 20.70 -20.51 -13.70
CA ARG A 315 21.82 -19.54 -13.60
C ARG A 315 22.82 -19.55 -14.77
N LYS A 316 22.85 -20.61 -15.58
CA LYS A 316 23.73 -20.73 -16.76
C LYS A 316 23.03 -20.38 -18.08
N GLU A 317 21.72 -20.17 -18.05
CA GLU A 317 20.90 -19.78 -19.19
C GLU A 317 20.49 -18.32 -19.01
N ILE A 318 21.46 -17.45 -19.27
CA ILE A 318 21.33 -15.99 -19.22
C ILE A 318 21.68 -15.47 -20.61
N PHE A 319 20.85 -14.59 -21.13
CA PHE A 319 21.14 -13.76 -22.30
C PHE A 319 21.36 -12.34 -21.80
N ASP A 320 22.51 -11.76 -22.07
CA ASP A 320 22.85 -10.39 -21.68
C ASP A 320 23.71 -9.81 -22.79
N GLN A 321 23.13 -8.90 -23.58
CA GLN A 321 23.76 -8.38 -24.78
C GLN A 321 23.43 -6.91 -24.99
N LEU A 322 24.47 -6.08 -24.95
CA LEU A 322 24.42 -4.72 -25.45
C LEU A 322 24.38 -4.71 -26.98
N ILE A 323 23.71 -3.72 -27.55
CA ILE A 323 23.44 -3.61 -28.98
C ILE A 323 23.85 -2.22 -29.45
N ASN A 324 24.55 -2.15 -30.58
CA ASN A 324 24.84 -0.87 -31.21
C ASN A 324 23.59 -0.37 -31.96
N PRO A 325 22.96 0.75 -31.52
CA PRO A 325 21.74 1.26 -32.13
C PRO A 325 22.00 2.00 -33.45
N ARG A 326 23.28 2.19 -33.85
CA ARG A 326 23.74 2.98 -34.99
C ARG A 326 23.18 4.41 -35.03
N ARG A 327 22.80 4.95 -33.86
CA ARG A 327 22.28 6.31 -33.69
C ARG A 327 22.75 6.92 -32.38
N THR A 328 22.52 8.22 -32.26
CA THR A 328 22.74 8.95 -31.02
C THR A 328 21.63 8.65 -30.03
N MET A 329 22.02 8.58 -28.76
CA MET A 329 21.13 8.37 -27.62
C MET A 329 20.95 9.68 -26.87
N SER A 330 19.74 9.90 -26.37
CA SER A 330 19.44 11.05 -25.53
C SER A 330 20.18 10.96 -24.20
N ARG A 331 20.43 12.10 -23.55
CA ARG A 331 21.08 12.10 -22.23
C ARG A 331 20.13 11.52 -21.18
N GLU A 332 18.84 11.74 -21.38
CA GLU A 332 17.75 11.26 -20.57
C GLU A 332 17.73 9.73 -20.52
N ALA A 333 17.93 9.03 -21.65
CA ALA A 333 18.04 7.57 -21.67
C ALA A 333 19.24 7.08 -20.86
N VAL A 334 20.41 7.74 -20.99
CA VAL A 334 21.61 7.44 -20.18
C VAL A 334 21.32 7.57 -18.69
N GLU A 335 20.58 8.60 -18.27
CA GLU A 335 20.24 8.83 -16.87
C GLU A 335 19.28 7.77 -16.30
N VAL A 336 18.45 7.14 -17.15
CA VAL A 336 17.53 6.06 -16.76
C VAL A 336 18.26 4.72 -16.58
N HIS A 337 18.94 4.23 -17.62
CA HIS A 337 19.50 2.86 -17.63
C HIS A 337 21.01 2.80 -17.32
N GLY A 338 21.70 3.94 -17.27
CA GLY A 338 23.15 4.01 -16.99
C GLY A 338 24.10 3.54 -18.10
N ILE A 339 23.60 3.00 -19.22
CA ILE A 339 24.40 2.61 -20.38
C ILE A 339 24.94 3.86 -21.11
N GLU A 340 26.26 4.01 -21.17
CA GLU A 340 26.87 5.13 -21.90
C GLU A 340 27.03 4.84 -23.40
N PRO A 341 26.95 5.86 -24.30
CA PRO A 341 27.15 5.67 -25.74
C PRO A 341 28.49 5.01 -26.11
N ALA A 342 29.52 5.21 -25.28
CA ALA A 342 30.83 4.59 -25.46
C ALA A 342 30.78 3.06 -25.33
N MET A 343 29.89 2.52 -24.48
CA MET A 343 29.72 1.08 -24.25
C MET A 343 29.10 0.36 -25.45
N LEU A 344 28.35 1.09 -26.29
CA LEU A 344 27.57 0.56 -27.40
C LEU A 344 28.32 0.56 -28.73
N ARG A 345 29.41 1.34 -28.85
CA ARG A 345 30.08 1.59 -30.14
C ARG A 345 30.58 0.32 -30.83
N ASP A 346 31.19 -0.58 -30.06
CA ASP A 346 31.81 -1.80 -30.57
C ASP A 346 30.90 -3.03 -30.44
N GLN A 347 29.64 -2.83 -30.03
CA GLN A 347 28.66 -3.89 -29.85
C GLN A 347 28.07 -4.34 -31.19
N PRO A 348 27.61 -5.60 -31.31
CA PRO A 348 26.88 -6.05 -32.48
C PRO A 348 25.59 -5.26 -32.68
N ALA A 349 25.17 -5.11 -33.93
CA ALA A 349 23.88 -4.49 -34.25
C ALA A 349 22.74 -5.50 -34.09
N ILE A 350 21.50 -4.99 -34.01
CA ILE A 350 20.31 -5.79 -33.67
C ILE A 350 20.11 -6.99 -34.62
N GLU A 351 20.46 -6.86 -35.90
CA GLU A 351 20.33 -7.91 -36.91
C GLU A 351 21.21 -9.13 -36.62
N THR A 352 22.31 -8.92 -35.87
CA THR A 352 23.21 -9.99 -35.42
C THR A 352 22.76 -10.60 -34.09
N VAL A 353 22.16 -9.79 -33.21
CA VAL A 353 21.78 -10.18 -31.84
C VAL A 353 20.45 -10.92 -31.81
N LEU A 354 19.46 -10.45 -32.58
CA LEU A 354 18.09 -10.96 -32.56
C LEU A 354 17.96 -12.46 -32.92
N PRO A 355 18.73 -13.04 -33.87
CA PRO A 355 18.75 -14.49 -34.09
C PRO A 355 19.21 -15.29 -32.87
N GLY A 356 20.17 -14.75 -32.09
CA GLY A 356 20.63 -15.35 -30.84
C GLY A 356 19.53 -15.34 -29.79
N PHE A 357 18.89 -14.19 -29.61
CA PHE A 357 17.78 -14.04 -28.67
C PHE A 357 16.58 -14.92 -29.03
N ARG A 358 16.19 -15.00 -30.31
CA ARG A 358 15.08 -15.86 -30.77
C ARG A 358 15.31 -17.34 -30.44
N ARG A 359 16.54 -17.82 -30.55
CA ARG A 359 16.92 -19.19 -30.17
C ARG A 359 16.97 -19.37 -28.65
N PHE A 360 17.37 -18.34 -27.91
CA PHE A 360 17.32 -18.36 -26.45
C PHE A 360 15.89 -18.45 -25.92
N VAL A 361 14.90 -17.84 -26.56
CA VAL A 361 13.51 -17.86 -26.09
C VAL A 361 12.65 -18.94 -26.76
N GLU A 362 13.23 -19.77 -27.61
CA GLU A 362 12.53 -20.85 -28.31
C GLU A 362 11.81 -21.80 -27.33
N ASP A 363 10.57 -22.15 -27.66
CA ASP A 363 9.68 -23.02 -26.86
C ASP A 363 9.46 -22.57 -25.39
N THR A 364 9.60 -21.27 -25.13
CA THR A 364 9.33 -20.66 -23.82
C THR A 364 8.18 -19.66 -23.88
N VAL A 365 7.47 -19.48 -22.78
CA VAL A 365 6.58 -18.32 -22.59
C VAL A 365 7.47 -17.10 -22.32
N LEU A 366 7.23 -16.01 -23.02
CA LEU A 366 7.91 -14.73 -22.78
C LEU A 366 7.22 -13.99 -21.64
N VAL A 367 8.00 -13.52 -20.68
CA VAL A 367 7.52 -12.76 -19.53
C VAL A 367 8.28 -11.44 -19.46
N ALA A 368 7.57 -10.32 -19.39
CA ALA A 368 8.15 -8.99 -19.25
C ALA A 368 7.18 -8.06 -18.49
N HIS A 369 7.69 -6.97 -17.95
CA HIS A 369 6.89 -5.94 -17.28
C HIS A 369 6.59 -4.82 -18.28
N ASN A 370 5.31 -4.57 -18.56
CA ASN A 370 4.85 -3.78 -19.71
C ASN A 370 5.29 -4.43 -21.03
N ALA A 371 5.05 -5.74 -21.16
CA ALA A 371 5.52 -6.56 -22.27
C ALA A 371 5.14 -6.02 -23.65
N ALA A 372 4.03 -5.28 -23.76
CA ALA A 372 3.63 -4.64 -25.01
C ALA A 372 4.67 -3.65 -25.55
N PHE A 373 5.38 -2.95 -24.67
CA PHE A 373 6.47 -2.05 -25.04
C PHE A 373 7.60 -2.82 -25.72
N ASP A 374 8.18 -3.80 -25.04
CA ASP A 374 9.30 -4.61 -25.57
C ASP A 374 8.90 -5.36 -26.84
N MET A 375 7.70 -5.95 -26.84
CA MET A 375 7.18 -6.68 -28.00
C MET A 375 6.95 -5.76 -29.20
N ARG A 376 6.58 -4.49 -28.99
CA ARG A 376 6.46 -3.51 -30.08
C ARG A 376 7.81 -3.19 -30.72
N PHE A 377 8.87 -3.04 -29.92
CA PHE A 377 10.24 -2.89 -30.44
C PHE A 377 10.66 -4.11 -31.25
N LEU A 378 10.46 -5.33 -30.71
CA LEU A 378 10.79 -6.58 -31.41
C LEU A 378 10.01 -6.73 -32.72
N LYS A 379 8.70 -6.42 -32.71
CA LYS A 379 7.83 -6.48 -33.89
C LYS A 379 8.28 -5.53 -34.99
N MET A 380 8.74 -4.32 -34.65
CA MET A 380 9.29 -3.39 -35.65
C MET A 380 10.60 -3.89 -36.29
N LYS A 381 11.35 -4.77 -35.61
CA LYS A 381 12.53 -5.41 -36.21
C LYS A 381 12.19 -6.57 -37.13
N GLU A 382 10.93 -7.02 -37.19
CA GLU A 382 10.50 -8.06 -38.14
C GLU A 382 10.72 -7.63 -39.58
N GLU A 383 10.43 -6.37 -39.94
CA GLU A 383 10.62 -5.87 -41.30
C GLU A 383 12.09 -5.90 -41.73
N LEU A 384 13.00 -5.61 -40.79
CA LEU A 384 14.44 -5.58 -41.03
C LEU A 384 15.09 -6.97 -41.03
N THR A 385 14.65 -7.85 -40.13
CA THR A 385 15.36 -9.12 -39.84
C THR A 385 14.61 -10.36 -40.34
N GLY A 386 13.32 -10.25 -40.63
CA GLY A 386 12.43 -11.38 -40.92
C GLY A 386 12.12 -12.28 -39.71
N ILE A 387 12.59 -11.94 -38.51
CA ILE A 387 12.47 -12.77 -37.31
C ILE A 387 11.19 -12.41 -36.56
N ARG A 388 10.28 -13.38 -36.44
CA ARG A 388 9.04 -13.24 -35.66
C ARG A 388 9.12 -13.97 -34.33
N PHE A 389 8.58 -13.33 -33.31
CA PHE A 389 8.37 -13.92 -31.99
C PHE A 389 6.91 -14.35 -31.88
N LEU A 390 6.68 -15.65 -32.01
CA LEU A 390 5.34 -16.28 -31.93
C LEU A 390 5.10 -16.91 -30.55
N ASN A 391 6.01 -16.66 -29.62
CA ASN A 391 5.93 -17.16 -28.26
C ASN A 391 4.68 -16.60 -27.55
N PRO A 392 3.99 -17.40 -26.73
CA PRO A 392 3.00 -16.85 -25.81
C PRO A 392 3.67 -15.79 -24.92
N VAL A 393 2.99 -14.66 -24.70
CA VAL A 393 3.47 -13.55 -23.89
C VAL A 393 2.63 -13.40 -22.64
N LEU A 394 3.27 -13.19 -21.51
CA LEU A 394 2.65 -12.85 -20.24
C LEU A 394 3.23 -11.51 -19.76
N ASP A 395 2.34 -10.56 -19.54
CA ASP A 395 2.66 -9.25 -18.97
C ASP A 395 2.44 -9.28 -17.46
N THR A 396 3.34 -8.68 -16.67
CA THR A 396 3.37 -8.76 -15.20
C THR A 396 3.12 -7.43 -14.52
#